data_AF-A0A3N3Z327-F1
#
_entry.id   AF-A0A3N3Z327-F1
#
_cell.length_a   1.000
_cell.length_b   1.000
_cell.length_c   1.000
_cell.angle_alpha   90.00
_cell.angle_beta   90.00
_cell.angle_gamma   90.00
#
_symmetry.space_group_name_H-M   'P 1'
#
loop_
_entity.id
_entity.type
_entity.pdbx_description
1 polymer ?
#
loop_
_entity_poly.entity_id
_entity_poly.type
_entity_poly.pdbx_seq_one_letter_code
_entity_poly.pdbx_strand_id
1 'polypeptide(L)'
;MLAFFVGLAVLSLTACREPKEKKVTASTEASSKVEETNEKTSETIDKTNEQASSSVESNESVKNEEPTADGNNSQLTVADLDTTAINAGDFTTLVGTWKNGKGESLIIHPDGSTNTGGMITKDSPTDESRPITSLSIRWGPTGAALLLYKIGVENPNGDQSDKTKPRLLITQDSGNYPAEEYYYRSSEEEIQDQNEEAKIIENQEQAEACIRSTLTDAENDDTNLGFFGMNGNDFFFRAQSKQMVANGGTGTVGFYRVSPQGAVRITDARGN
;
A
#
# COMPACT_ATOMS: atom_id res chain seq x y z
N MET A 1 -57.62 14.01 -38.63
CA MET A 1 -56.99 12.72 -38.29
C MET A 1 -55.66 12.70 -39.01
N LEU A 2 -54.57 12.84 -38.25
CA LEU A 2 -53.21 13.15 -38.71
C LEU A 2 -52.48 11.87 -39.16
N ALA A 3 -51.58 12.01 -40.13
CA ALA A 3 -50.86 10.94 -40.82
C ALA A 3 -49.86 10.16 -39.93
N PHE A 4 -49.78 8.84 -40.13
CA PHE A 4 -48.69 7.99 -39.66
C PHE A 4 -47.73 7.69 -40.82
N PHE A 5 -46.48 8.15 -40.71
CA PHE A 5 -45.36 7.67 -41.51
C PHE A 5 -44.73 6.47 -40.79
N VAL A 6 -44.67 5.31 -41.44
CA VAL A 6 -43.86 4.16 -41.02
C VAL A 6 -42.62 4.12 -41.90
N GLY A 7 -41.46 4.36 -41.30
CA GLY A 7 -40.16 4.27 -41.95
C GLY A 7 -39.68 2.81 -41.99
N LEU A 8 -39.36 2.34 -43.19
CA LEU A 8 -38.71 1.05 -43.44
C LEU A 8 -37.26 1.34 -43.87
N ALA A 9 -36.29 1.11 -42.99
CA ALA A 9 -34.87 1.27 -43.29
C ALA A 9 -34.32 -0.04 -43.87
N VAL A 10 -33.82 0.03 -45.10
CA VAL A 10 -33.22 -1.09 -45.84
C VAL A 10 -31.72 -1.18 -45.51
N LEU A 11 -31.31 -2.35 -45.02
CA LEU A 11 -29.90 -2.74 -44.84
C LEU A 11 -29.19 -2.83 -46.20
N SER A 12 -28.03 -2.18 -46.32
CA SER A 12 -27.12 -2.34 -47.46
C SER A 12 -25.86 -3.08 -47.02
N LEU A 13 -25.56 -4.20 -47.70
CA LEU A 13 -24.28 -4.93 -47.64
C LEU A 13 -23.85 -5.26 -49.06
N THR A 14 -22.67 -4.79 -49.46
CA THR A 14 -21.79 -5.34 -50.52
C THR A 14 -20.46 -4.55 -50.45
N ALA A 15 -19.35 -5.10 -49.96
CA ALA A 15 -18.43 -6.11 -50.53
C ALA A 15 -17.28 -5.50 -51.40
N CYS A 16 -16.07 -6.03 -51.16
CA CYS A 16 -14.73 -5.50 -51.46
C CYS A 16 -14.34 -5.30 -52.93
N ARG A 17 -13.33 -4.44 -53.17
CA ARG A 17 -12.35 -4.57 -54.27
C ARG A 17 -11.06 -3.72 -54.04
N GLU A 18 -9.91 -4.39 -54.02
CA GLU A 18 -8.54 -3.87 -54.27
C GLU A 18 -8.15 -4.04 -55.76
N PRO A 19 -6.92 -3.71 -56.25
CA PRO A 19 -5.88 -2.73 -55.85
C PRO A 19 -5.41 -1.85 -57.05
N LYS A 20 -4.61 -0.78 -56.85
CA LYS A 20 -3.50 -0.32 -57.74
C LYS A 20 -2.55 0.68 -57.06
N GLU A 21 -1.26 0.49 -57.30
CA GLU A 21 -0.07 1.19 -56.74
C GLU A 21 0.35 2.52 -57.42
N LYS A 22 1.37 3.13 -56.78
CA LYS A 22 2.38 4.16 -57.17
C LYS A 22 2.04 5.60 -56.71
N LYS A 23 2.94 6.37 -56.07
CA LYS A 23 4.41 6.48 -56.18
C LYS A 23 5.02 7.22 -54.96
N VAL A 24 6.12 6.67 -54.44
CA VAL A 24 7.33 7.24 -53.83
C VAL A 24 7.43 8.77 -53.64
N THR A 25 7.72 9.21 -52.41
CA THR A 25 8.87 10.11 -52.12
C THR A 25 9.43 9.84 -50.72
N ALA A 26 10.71 9.48 -50.69
CA ALA A 26 11.53 9.38 -49.49
C ALA A 26 12.11 10.75 -49.12
N SER A 27 12.33 10.98 -47.82
CA SER A 27 13.45 11.79 -47.32
C SER A 27 13.89 11.25 -45.97
N THR A 28 15.08 10.65 -45.97
CA THR A 28 15.98 10.48 -44.84
C THR A 28 17.16 11.44 -45.06
N GLU A 29 17.97 11.66 -44.02
CA GLU A 29 19.26 12.40 -43.94
C GLU A 29 19.16 13.79 -43.27
N ALA A 30 20.06 14.20 -42.36
CA ALA A 30 21.23 13.56 -41.77
C ALA A 30 21.78 14.40 -40.59
N SER A 31 22.49 13.71 -39.68
CA SER A 31 23.81 14.03 -39.08
C SER A 31 24.06 15.45 -38.51
N SER A 32 24.52 15.61 -37.26
CA SER A 32 25.90 15.38 -36.77
C SER A 32 25.97 16.05 -35.37
N LYS A 33 26.92 15.91 -34.43
CA LYS A 33 28.31 15.45 -34.41
C LYS A 33 28.69 15.28 -32.92
N VAL A 34 29.63 14.36 -32.67
CA VAL A 34 30.32 14.07 -31.41
C VAL A 34 31.28 15.20 -31.01
N GLU A 35 31.45 15.46 -29.71
CA GLU A 35 32.70 16.01 -29.18
C GLU A 35 33.08 15.38 -27.84
N GLU A 36 34.39 15.22 -27.68
CA GLU A 36 35.16 14.43 -26.73
C GLU A 36 35.52 15.22 -25.45
N THR A 37 35.72 14.47 -24.37
CA THR A 37 36.76 14.62 -23.32
C THR A 37 36.89 15.94 -22.56
N ASN A 38 36.66 15.88 -21.24
CA ASN A 38 37.65 16.41 -20.29
C ASN A 38 37.61 15.70 -18.94
N GLU A 39 38.77 15.17 -18.54
CA GLU A 39 39.07 14.69 -17.20
C GLU A 39 39.13 15.87 -16.21
N LYS A 40 38.61 15.70 -14.99
CA LYS A 40 39.27 16.29 -13.81
C LYS A 40 38.91 15.55 -12.53
N THR A 41 39.88 14.74 -12.12
CA THR A 41 40.12 14.25 -10.75
C THR A 41 40.30 15.44 -9.80
N SER A 42 39.70 15.38 -8.61
CA SER A 42 40.23 16.05 -7.42
C SER A 42 39.90 15.20 -6.21
N GLU A 43 40.95 14.60 -5.67
CA GLU A 43 41.00 13.93 -4.38
C GLU A 43 40.79 14.95 -3.25
N THR A 44 40.09 14.54 -2.20
CA THR A 44 40.11 15.20 -0.89
C THR A 44 40.78 14.25 0.08
N ILE A 45 42.01 14.56 0.51
CA ILE A 45 42.68 13.93 1.65
C ILE A 45 43.45 15.02 2.41
N ASP A 46 43.04 15.26 3.66
CA ASP A 46 43.89 15.60 4.83
C ASP A 46 42.95 15.65 6.05
N LYS A 47 42.89 14.62 6.90
CA LYS A 47 43.73 14.31 8.07
C LYS A 47 43.72 15.35 9.20
N THR A 48 42.99 14.96 10.26
CA THR A 48 43.44 14.87 11.67
C THR A 48 43.78 16.16 12.42
N ASN A 49 43.04 16.46 13.50
CA ASN A 49 43.66 16.38 14.84
C ASN A 49 42.65 16.31 16.00
N GLU A 50 43.03 15.49 16.98
CA GLU A 50 42.41 15.32 18.29
C GLU A 50 42.56 16.58 19.16
N GLN A 51 41.68 16.76 20.15
CA GLN A 51 42.17 16.95 21.52
C GLN A 51 41.08 16.70 22.58
N ALA A 52 41.40 15.77 23.47
CA ALA A 52 40.74 15.53 24.75
C ALA A 52 41.04 16.63 25.78
N SER A 53 40.18 16.76 26.80
CA SER A 53 40.53 16.92 28.24
C SER A 53 39.23 17.17 29.03
N SER A 54 38.80 16.28 29.94
CA SER A 54 39.16 16.23 31.38
C SER A 54 38.56 17.41 32.19
N SER A 55 37.97 17.31 33.39
CA SER A 55 37.80 16.27 34.40
C SER A 55 37.07 16.89 35.60
N VAL A 56 36.48 16.04 36.47
CA VAL A 56 36.32 16.11 37.95
C VAL A 56 35.68 17.35 38.62
N GLU A 57 34.95 17.34 39.74
CA GLU A 57 34.44 16.38 40.75
C GLU A 57 33.98 17.27 41.95
N SER A 58 32.84 17.01 42.61
CA SER A 58 32.68 17.19 44.08
C SER A 58 31.34 16.66 44.62
N ASN A 59 31.42 15.49 45.25
CA ASN A 59 30.99 15.05 46.60
C ASN A 59 29.72 15.58 47.34
N GLU A 60 29.13 14.60 48.04
CA GLU A 60 28.48 14.64 49.39
C GLU A 60 26.95 14.88 49.45
N SER A 61 26.13 14.26 50.30
CA SER A 61 26.00 12.89 50.86
C SER A 61 24.59 12.81 51.52
N VAL A 62 24.09 11.59 51.73
CA VAL A 62 23.04 11.16 52.70
C VAL A 62 21.59 11.66 52.49
N LYS A 63 20.66 10.73 52.21
CA LYS A 63 19.72 10.13 53.20
C LYS A 63 18.75 9.18 52.49
N ASN A 64 18.60 7.97 53.03
CA ASN A 64 17.58 7.02 52.62
C ASN A 64 16.21 7.57 53.01
N GLU A 65 15.34 7.81 52.03
CA GLU A 65 13.90 7.80 52.21
C GLU A 65 13.30 6.74 51.28
N GLU A 66 12.47 5.92 51.90
CA GLU A 66 11.64 4.84 51.37
C GLU A 66 10.82 5.31 50.15
N PRO A 67 10.74 4.55 49.03
CA PRO A 67 9.86 4.93 47.94
C PRO A 67 8.42 4.60 48.36
N THR A 68 7.70 5.63 48.78
CA THR A 68 6.23 5.63 48.73
C THR A 68 5.82 5.32 47.30
N ALA A 69 4.96 4.31 47.18
CA ALA A 69 4.37 3.84 45.94
C ALA A 69 3.59 4.96 45.24
N ASP A 70 4.25 5.68 44.34
CA ASP A 70 3.58 6.49 43.33
C ASP A 70 3.41 5.67 42.06
N GLY A 71 2.18 5.70 41.56
CA GLY A 71 1.67 4.81 40.52
C GLY A 71 2.58 4.74 39.30
N ASN A 72 2.80 3.51 38.85
CA ASN A 72 3.38 3.17 37.55
C ASN A 72 2.63 3.91 36.43
N ASN A 73 3.05 5.13 36.08
CA ASN A 73 2.90 5.60 34.71
C ASN A 73 3.98 4.89 33.89
N SER A 74 3.78 3.60 33.63
CA SER A 74 4.51 2.92 32.56
C SER A 74 3.97 3.47 31.25
N GLN A 75 4.46 4.64 30.86
CA GLN A 75 4.32 5.13 29.50
C GLN A 75 5.10 4.15 28.62
N LEU A 76 4.39 3.14 28.09
CA LEU A 76 4.90 2.26 27.05
C LEU A 76 5.43 3.17 25.93
N THR A 77 6.74 3.15 25.72
CA THR A 77 7.35 3.90 24.63
C THR A 77 6.96 3.19 23.33
N VAL A 78 5.92 3.68 22.66
CA VAL A 78 5.54 3.20 21.33
C VAL A 78 6.71 3.48 20.38
N ALA A 79 7.23 2.44 19.75
CA ALA A 79 8.30 2.59 18.75
C ALA A 79 7.81 3.45 17.57
N ASP A 80 8.62 4.42 17.16
CA ASP A 80 8.32 5.32 16.05
C ASP A 80 8.51 4.64 14.68
N LEU A 81 8.10 5.30 13.61
CA LEU A 81 8.30 4.85 12.23
C LEU A 81 9.76 5.06 11.78
N ASP A 82 10.38 4.05 11.19
CA ASP A 82 11.65 4.19 10.47
C ASP A 82 11.39 4.54 9.01
N THR A 83 11.22 5.82 8.73
CA THR A 83 10.97 6.30 7.37
C THR A 83 12.13 6.05 6.42
N THR A 84 13.35 5.84 6.91
CA THR A 84 14.51 5.53 6.07
C THR A 84 14.41 4.09 5.57
N ALA A 85 14.19 3.14 6.49
CA ALA A 85 13.97 1.74 6.16
C ALA A 85 12.75 1.55 5.25
N ILE A 86 11.64 2.21 5.58
CA ILE A 86 10.41 2.21 4.77
C ILE A 86 10.68 2.71 3.34
N ASN A 87 11.44 3.79 3.19
CA ASN A 87 11.79 4.30 1.87
C ASN A 87 12.69 3.35 1.08
N ALA A 88 13.42 2.45 1.75
CA ALA A 88 14.19 1.37 1.13
C ALA A 88 13.36 0.10 0.86
N GLY A 89 12.06 0.09 1.21
CA GLY A 89 11.16 -1.04 1.02
C GLY A 89 11.06 -2.00 2.22
N ASP A 90 11.69 -1.65 3.35
CA ASP A 90 11.55 -2.38 4.60
C ASP A 90 10.35 -1.83 5.39
N PHE A 91 9.25 -2.57 5.41
CA PHE A 91 8.01 -2.17 6.08
C PHE A 91 7.89 -2.69 7.52
N THR A 92 8.96 -3.21 8.12
CA THR A 92 8.93 -3.78 9.49
C THR A 92 8.29 -2.84 10.51
N THR A 93 8.62 -1.55 10.48
CA THR A 93 8.03 -0.56 11.40
C THR A 93 6.63 -0.11 11.01
N LEU A 94 6.02 -0.64 9.95
CA LEU A 94 4.60 -0.50 9.62
C LEU A 94 3.77 -1.72 10.03
N VAL A 95 4.40 -2.88 10.17
CA VAL A 95 3.70 -4.14 10.49
C VAL A 95 2.88 -3.99 11.78
N GLY A 96 1.69 -4.58 11.76
CA GLY A 96 0.76 -4.65 12.88
C GLY A 96 -0.61 -4.07 12.56
N THR A 97 -1.43 -3.98 13.61
CA THR A 97 -2.80 -3.44 13.54
C THR A 97 -2.79 -1.95 13.89
N TRP A 98 -3.41 -1.18 13.03
CA TRP A 98 -3.64 0.25 13.21
C TRP A 98 -5.13 0.53 13.26
N LYS A 99 -5.57 1.37 14.19
CA LYS A 99 -6.97 1.76 14.35
C LYS A 99 -7.13 3.26 14.36
N ASN A 100 -8.22 3.75 13.78
CA ASN A 100 -8.58 5.16 13.82
C ASN A 100 -9.78 5.42 14.73
N GLY A 101 -10.12 6.70 14.94
CA GLY A 101 -11.24 7.10 15.82
C GLY A 101 -12.62 6.77 15.27
N LYS A 102 -12.72 6.34 14.01
CA LYS A 102 -13.97 5.87 13.38
C LYS A 102 -14.23 4.37 13.60
N GLY A 103 -13.28 3.66 14.22
CA GLY A 103 -13.36 2.21 14.43
C GLY A 103 -12.88 1.38 13.25
N GLU A 104 -12.26 1.99 12.24
CA GLU A 104 -11.65 1.27 11.11
C GLU A 104 -10.33 0.64 11.55
N SER A 105 -10.02 -0.53 10.99
CA SER A 105 -8.78 -1.27 11.28
C SER A 105 -7.99 -1.56 10.00
N LEU A 106 -6.73 -1.14 10.00
CA LEU A 106 -5.75 -1.45 8.97
C LEU A 106 -4.70 -2.38 9.56
N ILE A 107 -4.65 -3.62 9.09
CA ILE A 107 -3.60 -4.57 9.43
C ILE A 107 -2.59 -4.54 8.29
N ILE A 108 -1.32 -4.29 8.61
CA ILE A 108 -0.22 -4.29 7.65
C ILE A 108 0.64 -5.53 7.92
N HIS A 109 0.81 -6.37 6.89
CA HIS A 109 1.61 -7.57 6.95
C HIS A 109 3.07 -7.31 6.52
N PRO A 110 4.03 -8.19 6.89
CA PRO A 110 5.44 -8.01 6.53
C PRO A 110 5.73 -7.89 5.03
N ASP A 111 4.89 -8.46 4.18
CA ASP A 111 5.01 -8.38 2.72
C ASP A 111 4.41 -7.09 2.12
N GLY A 112 3.91 -6.18 2.97
CA GLY A 112 3.25 -4.94 2.57
C GLY A 112 1.79 -5.10 2.18
N SER A 113 1.22 -6.31 2.24
CA SER A 113 -0.21 -6.52 2.05
C SER A 113 -1.02 -6.07 3.26
N THR A 114 -2.32 -5.84 3.07
CA THR A 114 -3.23 -5.43 4.14
C THR A 114 -4.46 -6.33 4.25
N ASN A 115 -5.16 -6.27 5.40
CA ASN A 115 -6.46 -6.93 5.59
C ASN A 115 -7.55 -6.44 4.62
N THR A 116 -7.38 -5.26 4.02
CA THR A 116 -8.30 -4.71 3.01
C THR A 116 -7.96 -5.15 1.59
N GLY A 117 -6.96 -6.04 1.44
CA GLY A 117 -6.43 -6.48 0.15
C GLY A 117 -5.61 -5.45 -0.61
N GLY A 118 -5.23 -4.36 0.08
CA GLY A 118 -4.36 -3.33 -0.43
C GLY A 118 -2.89 -3.75 -0.38
N MET A 119 -2.08 -3.16 -1.26
CA MET A 119 -0.64 -3.30 -1.25
C MET A 119 0.05 -1.97 -1.01
N ILE A 120 0.92 -1.92 -0.01
CA ILE A 120 1.79 -0.79 0.21
C ILE A 120 2.87 -0.79 -0.87
N THR A 121 2.93 0.27 -1.65
CA THR A 121 3.91 0.47 -2.71
C THR A 121 4.57 1.83 -2.59
N LYS A 122 5.80 1.90 -3.10
CA LYS A 122 6.50 3.16 -3.30
C LYS A 122 6.44 3.50 -4.78
N ASP A 123 5.47 4.32 -5.16
CA ASP A 123 5.24 4.64 -6.58
C ASP A 123 6.16 5.73 -7.11
N SER A 124 6.71 6.55 -6.21
CA SER A 124 7.53 7.70 -6.54
C SER A 124 8.79 7.74 -5.67
N PRO A 125 9.90 8.29 -6.19
CA PRO A 125 11.07 8.56 -5.38
C PRO A 125 10.71 9.47 -4.20
N THR A 126 11.44 9.32 -3.10
CA THR A 126 11.26 10.13 -1.90
C THR A 126 11.59 11.58 -2.24
N ASP A 127 10.67 12.49 -1.94
CA ASP A 127 10.95 13.92 -1.95
C ASP A 127 11.46 14.31 -0.55
N GLU A 128 12.78 14.36 -0.40
CA GLU A 128 13.45 14.69 0.87
C GLU A 128 13.11 16.10 1.38
N SER A 129 12.55 16.97 0.52
CA SER A 129 12.10 18.31 0.95
C SER A 129 10.77 18.26 1.71
N ARG A 130 10.02 17.15 1.62
CA ARG A 130 8.75 16.99 2.33
C ARG A 130 8.99 16.46 3.74
N PRO A 131 8.32 17.04 4.76
CA PRO A 131 8.49 16.61 6.15
C PRO A 131 7.87 15.23 6.43
N ILE A 132 7.12 14.68 5.48
CA ILE A 132 6.30 13.47 5.64
C ILE A 132 6.66 12.49 4.53
N THR A 133 6.89 11.23 4.91
CA THR A 133 7.03 10.14 3.94
C THR A 133 5.64 9.76 3.43
N SER A 134 5.49 9.69 2.10
CA SER A 134 4.27 9.24 1.44
C SER A 134 4.53 7.94 0.71
N LEU A 135 3.72 6.93 1.00
CA LEU A 135 3.59 5.71 0.22
C LEU A 135 2.26 5.74 -0.52
N SER A 136 2.00 4.68 -1.26
CA SER A 136 0.68 4.37 -1.81
C SER A 136 0.15 3.09 -1.21
N ILE A 137 -1.16 3.00 -1.05
CA ILE A 137 -1.88 1.74 -0.85
C ILE A 137 -2.70 1.47 -2.10
N ARG A 138 -2.47 0.33 -2.76
CA ARG A 138 -3.04 -0.02 -4.07
C ARG A 138 -3.96 -1.23 -4.02
N TRP A 139 -5.10 -1.13 -4.69
CA TRP A 139 -6.07 -2.21 -4.91
C TRP A 139 -6.20 -2.45 -6.42
N GLY A 140 -5.27 -3.19 -7.00
CA GLY A 140 -5.16 -3.29 -8.45
C GLY A 140 -4.84 -1.93 -9.09
N PRO A 141 -5.65 -1.43 -10.05
CA PRO A 141 -5.38 -0.16 -10.73
C PRO A 141 -5.72 1.08 -9.88
N THR A 142 -6.50 0.93 -8.80
CA THR A 142 -6.88 2.03 -7.91
C THR A 142 -5.94 2.11 -6.71
N GLY A 143 -5.92 3.27 -6.05
CA GLY A 143 -5.11 3.45 -4.85
C GLY A 143 -5.42 4.75 -4.12
N ALA A 144 -4.74 4.92 -3.00
CA ALA A 144 -4.74 6.14 -2.19
C ALA A 144 -3.33 6.42 -1.68
N ALA A 145 -3.07 7.65 -1.26
CA ALA A 145 -1.84 7.98 -0.55
C ALA A 145 -1.91 7.41 0.88
N LEU A 146 -0.80 6.83 1.33
CA LEU A 146 -0.57 6.44 2.72
C LEU A 146 0.50 7.37 3.29
N LEU A 147 0.07 8.36 4.06
CA LEU A 147 0.95 9.36 4.67
C LEU A 147 1.44 8.88 6.02
N LEU A 148 2.75 9.00 6.25
CA LEU A 148 3.45 8.47 7.41
C LEU A 148 3.98 9.59 8.30
N TYR A 149 3.42 9.73 9.49
CA TYR A 149 3.83 10.74 10.45
C TYR A 149 4.58 10.09 11.60
N LYS A 150 5.87 10.41 11.69
CA LYS A 150 6.67 10.11 12.88
C LYS A 150 6.12 10.86 14.10
N ILE A 151 6.50 10.41 15.29
CA ILE A 151 6.23 11.12 16.55
C ILE A 151 6.72 12.58 16.41
N GLY A 152 5.86 13.53 16.75
CA GLY A 152 6.13 14.97 16.69
C GLY A 152 6.07 15.62 15.31
N VAL A 153 5.99 14.86 14.20
CA VAL A 153 5.93 15.42 12.84
C VAL A 153 4.52 15.88 12.50
N GLU A 154 4.31 17.16 12.23
CA GLU A 154 2.96 17.70 11.96
C GLU A 154 2.51 17.52 10.52
N ASN A 155 1.19 17.45 10.29
CA ASN A 155 0.59 17.69 8.98
C ASN A 155 0.72 19.17 8.57
N PRO A 156 1.43 19.49 7.47
CA PRO A 156 1.64 20.86 7.00
C PRO A 156 0.37 21.63 6.69
N ASN A 157 -0.73 20.93 6.40
CA ASN A 157 -2.01 21.55 6.07
C ASN A 157 -2.86 21.83 7.33
N GLY A 158 -2.37 21.48 8.52
CA GLY A 158 -3.08 21.52 9.79
C GLY A 158 -3.16 20.13 10.40
N ASP A 159 -2.97 20.04 11.73
CA ASP A 159 -2.88 18.78 12.44
C ASP A 159 -3.76 18.78 13.70
N GLN A 160 -4.77 17.91 13.72
CA GLN A 160 -5.70 17.71 14.83
C GLN A 160 -5.44 16.41 15.60
N SER A 161 -4.40 15.66 15.23
CA SER A 161 -4.12 14.33 15.74
C SER A 161 -3.23 14.31 16.99
N ASP A 162 -3.10 13.15 17.63
CA ASP A 162 -2.19 12.93 18.75
C ASP A 162 -0.74 12.77 18.25
N LYS A 163 -0.01 13.88 18.22
CA LYS A 163 1.39 13.95 17.78
C LYS A 163 2.38 13.21 18.69
N THR A 164 1.95 12.72 19.84
CA THR A 164 2.82 11.94 20.75
C THR A 164 3.00 10.50 20.29
N LYS A 165 2.27 10.09 19.23
CA LYS A 165 2.28 8.74 18.66
C LYS A 165 2.65 8.77 17.18
N PRO A 166 3.22 7.67 16.64
CA PRO A 166 3.28 7.48 15.20
C PRO A 166 1.86 7.39 14.64
N ARG A 167 1.65 7.99 13.47
CA ARG A 167 0.33 8.04 12.82
C ARG A 167 0.40 7.67 11.35
N LEU A 168 -0.65 7.02 10.88
CA LEU A 168 -0.91 6.84 9.45
C LEU A 168 -2.15 7.63 9.04
N LEU A 169 -2.20 8.08 7.80
CA LEU A 169 -3.39 8.66 7.20
C LEU A 169 -3.53 8.14 5.77
N ILE A 170 -4.70 7.58 5.45
CA ILE A 170 -5.07 7.18 4.10
C ILE A 170 -5.91 8.30 3.48
N THR A 171 -5.49 8.83 2.33
CA THR A 171 -6.19 9.96 1.71
C THR A 171 -6.02 10.01 0.18
N GLN A 172 -6.96 10.67 -0.50
CA GLN A 172 -6.84 11.02 -1.92
C GLN A 172 -6.22 12.40 -2.16
N ASP A 173 -6.38 13.32 -1.21
CA ASP A 173 -5.97 14.71 -1.33
C ASP A 173 -5.06 15.14 -0.18
N SER A 174 -4.45 16.32 -0.29
CA SER A 174 -3.77 16.99 0.81
C SER A 174 -4.74 17.91 1.54
N GLY A 175 -4.69 17.94 2.87
CA GLY A 175 -5.61 18.77 3.65
C GLY A 175 -5.42 18.62 5.16
N ASN A 176 -6.18 19.42 5.91
CA ASN A 176 -6.36 19.22 7.34
C ASN A 176 -7.44 18.16 7.56
N TYR A 177 -7.17 17.17 8.39
CA TYR A 177 -8.07 16.05 8.66
C TYR A 177 -8.46 16.04 10.14
N PRO A 178 -9.69 15.62 10.46
CA PRO A 178 -10.08 15.47 11.84
C PRO A 178 -9.35 14.31 12.51
N ALA A 179 -9.21 14.39 13.84
CA ALA A 179 -8.35 13.51 14.63
C ALA A 179 -8.68 12.01 14.44
N GLU A 180 -9.96 11.72 14.22
CA GLU A 180 -10.50 10.38 14.03
C GLU A 180 -10.13 9.71 12.70
N GLU A 181 -9.61 10.44 11.72
CA GLU A 181 -9.09 9.86 10.46
C GLU A 181 -7.71 9.25 10.62
N TYR A 182 -6.94 9.72 11.61
CA TYR A 182 -5.58 9.25 11.84
C TYR A 182 -5.60 7.89 12.51
N TYR A 183 -4.84 6.98 11.94
CA TYR A 183 -4.64 5.64 12.44
C TYR A 183 -3.46 5.62 13.40
N TYR A 184 -3.64 4.97 14.54
CA TYR A 184 -2.62 4.75 15.57
C TYR A 184 -2.39 3.27 15.76
N ARG A 185 -1.20 2.87 16.23
CA ARG A 185 -0.96 1.48 16.62
C ARG A 185 -1.94 1.08 17.72
N SER A 186 -2.61 -0.06 17.53
CA SER A 186 -3.32 -0.71 18.64
C SER A 186 -2.29 -1.09 19.71
N SER A 187 -2.58 -0.76 20.97
CA SER A 187 -1.74 -1.18 22.09
C SER A 187 -1.80 -2.70 22.26
N GLU A 188 -0.74 -3.29 22.80
CA GLU A 188 -0.66 -4.73 23.07
C GLU A 188 -1.78 -5.22 24.02
N GLU A 189 -2.33 -4.35 24.86
CA GLU A 189 -3.49 -4.67 25.73
C GLU A 189 -4.82 -4.81 24.97
N GLU A 190 -4.95 -4.26 23.76
CA GLU A 190 -6.09 -4.54 22.85
C GLU A 190 -5.89 -5.81 22.02
N ILE A 191 -4.72 -6.46 22.11
CA ILE A 191 -4.44 -7.75 21.45
C ILE A 191 -5.01 -8.92 22.28
N GLN A 192 -5.33 -8.70 23.57
CA GLN A 192 -5.81 -9.75 24.46
C GLN A 192 -7.21 -10.30 24.12
N ASP A 193 -8.03 -9.61 23.33
CA ASP A 193 -9.35 -10.09 22.89
C ASP A 193 -9.35 -10.64 21.45
N GLN A 194 -8.20 -10.69 20.77
CA GLN A 194 -8.03 -11.34 19.46
C GLN A 194 -6.77 -12.20 19.37
N ASN A 195 -6.48 -12.98 20.41
CA ASN A 195 -5.61 -14.15 20.29
C ASN A 195 -6.29 -15.24 19.44
N GLU A 196 -6.68 -14.93 18.20
CA GLU A 196 -6.48 -15.90 17.13
C GLU A 196 -4.96 -15.92 16.94
N GLU A 197 -4.32 -17.00 17.39
CA GLU A 197 -2.99 -17.38 16.91
C GLU A 197 -2.91 -17.00 15.44
N ALA A 198 -1.90 -16.23 15.03
CA ALA A 198 -1.70 -15.78 13.64
C ALA A 198 -2.17 -16.88 12.69
N LYS A 199 -3.41 -16.76 12.19
CA LYS A 199 -4.15 -17.92 11.67
C LYS A 199 -3.54 -18.24 10.33
N ILE A 200 -2.55 -19.13 10.36
CA ILE A 200 -1.86 -19.53 9.15
C ILE A 200 -2.90 -20.25 8.31
N ILE A 201 -3.15 -19.69 7.13
CA ILE A 201 -3.95 -20.30 6.10
C ILE A 201 -3.13 -21.46 5.57
N GLU A 202 -3.51 -22.67 5.96
CA GLU A 202 -2.80 -23.90 5.64
C GLU A 202 -3.47 -24.68 4.51
N ASN A 203 -4.72 -24.34 4.17
CA ASN A 203 -5.48 -25.06 3.16
C ASN A 203 -6.35 -24.14 2.28
N GLN A 204 -6.80 -24.73 1.17
CA GLN A 204 -7.61 -24.06 0.15
C GLN A 204 -8.93 -23.52 0.72
N GLU A 205 -9.61 -24.26 1.60
CA GLU A 205 -10.91 -23.84 2.14
C GLU A 205 -10.79 -22.59 3.01
N GLN A 206 -9.75 -22.53 3.84
CA GLN A 206 -9.41 -21.35 4.63
C GLN A 206 -9.09 -20.16 3.72
N ALA A 207 -8.31 -20.38 2.65
CA ALA A 207 -7.97 -19.32 1.70
C ALA A 207 -9.21 -18.82 0.93
N GLU A 208 -10.13 -19.71 0.55
CA GLU A 208 -11.39 -19.35 -0.08
C GLU A 208 -12.26 -18.52 0.87
N ALA A 209 -12.33 -18.90 2.15
CA ALA A 209 -13.06 -18.15 3.16
C ALA A 209 -12.52 -16.72 3.33
N CYS A 210 -11.20 -16.53 3.26
CA CYS A 210 -10.60 -15.19 3.23
C CYS A 210 -11.16 -14.37 2.06
N ILE A 211 -11.17 -14.92 0.84
CA ILE A 211 -11.71 -14.19 -0.33
C ILE A 211 -13.20 -13.87 -0.12
N ARG A 212 -14.01 -14.83 0.32
CA ARG A 212 -15.45 -14.63 0.55
C ARG A 212 -15.75 -13.54 1.57
N SER A 213 -14.91 -13.39 2.60
CA SER A 213 -15.05 -12.33 3.59
C SER A 213 -14.82 -10.92 3.03
N THR A 214 -14.12 -10.80 1.89
CA THR A 214 -13.88 -9.51 1.21
C THR A 214 -14.98 -9.10 0.24
N LEU A 215 -15.87 -10.02 -0.13
CA LEU A 215 -16.94 -9.80 -1.10
C LEU A 215 -18.25 -9.43 -0.38
N THR A 216 -19.05 -8.58 -1.00
CA THR A 216 -20.43 -8.33 -0.55
C THR A 216 -21.30 -9.59 -0.71
N ASP A 217 -22.44 -9.66 -0.02
CA ASP A 217 -23.38 -10.78 -0.15
C ASP A 217 -23.81 -11.01 -1.61
N ALA A 218 -24.09 -9.92 -2.34
CA ALA A 218 -24.48 -9.99 -3.75
C ALA A 218 -23.35 -10.52 -4.64
N GLU A 219 -22.10 -10.12 -4.38
CA GLU A 219 -20.93 -10.65 -5.10
C GLU A 219 -20.69 -12.12 -4.77
N ASN A 220 -20.83 -12.51 -3.50
CA ASN A 220 -20.69 -13.89 -3.04
C ASN A 220 -21.74 -14.82 -3.68
N ASP A 221 -22.98 -14.37 -3.79
CA ASP A 221 -24.07 -15.13 -4.41
C ASP A 221 -23.84 -15.36 -5.91
N ASP A 222 -23.27 -14.38 -6.62
CA ASP A 222 -22.95 -14.50 -8.05
C ASP A 222 -21.61 -15.20 -8.32
N THR A 223 -20.68 -15.22 -7.36
CA THR A 223 -19.30 -15.66 -7.61
C THR A 223 -19.07 -17.14 -7.30
N ASN A 224 -18.49 -17.86 -8.27
CA ASN A 224 -17.82 -19.14 -8.06
C ASN A 224 -16.31 -18.91 -8.00
N LEU A 225 -15.67 -19.42 -6.94
CA LEU A 225 -14.21 -19.41 -6.79
C LEU A 225 -13.65 -20.77 -7.25
N GLY A 226 -12.71 -20.73 -8.19
CA GLY A 226 -11.99 -21.90 -8.67
C GLY A 226 -10.52 -21.79 -8.32
N PHE A 227 -10.04 -22.65 -7.41
CA PHE A 227 -8.62 -22.76 -7.11
C PHE A 227 -7.85 -23.26 -8.34
N PHE A 228 -6.74 -22.62 -8.68
CA PHE A 228 -5.94 -22.98 -9.86
C PHE A 228 -4.45 -23.18 -9.59
N GLY A 229 -3.98 -22.97 -8.35
CA GLY A 229 -2.62 -23.34 -7.96
C GLY A 229 -2.08 -22.61 -6.74
N MET A 230 -0.82 -22.90 -6.42
CA MET A 230 -0.04 -22.18 -5.42
C MET A 230 1.23 -21.62 -6.05
N ASN A 231 1.74 -20.52 -5.49
CA ASN A 231 3.08 -20.01 -5.75
C ASN A 231 3.75 -19.75 -4.39
N GLY A 232 4.76 -20.55 -4.06
CA GLY A 232 5.26 -20.62 -2.68
C GLY A 232 4.15 -21.09 -1.73
N ASN A 233 3.85 -20.29 -0.71
CA ASN A 233 2.83 -20.61 0.28
C ASN A 233 1.48 -19.94 0.00
N ASP A 234 1.35 -19.24 -1.13
CA ASP A 234 0.18 -18.44 -1.45
C ASP A 234 -0.80 -19.22 -2.33
N PHE A 235 -2.09 -19.08 -2.07
CA PHE A 235 -3.17 -19.76 -2.80
C PHE A 235 -3.73 -18.87 -3.89
N PHE A 236 -3.98 -19.43 -5.07
CA PHE A 236 -4.52 -18.69 -6.21
C PHE A 236 -5.89 -19.20 -6.64
N PHE A 237 -6.82 -18.26 -6.83
CA PHE A 237 -8.20 -18.51 -7.19
C PHE A 237 -8.61 -17.66 -8.39
N ARG A 238 -9.39 -18.23 -9.29
CA ARG A 238 -10.11 -17.51 -10.33
C ARG A 238 -11.55 -17.34 -9.87
N ALA A 239 -12.07 -16.13 -9.94
CA ALA A 239 -13.47 -15.86 -9.70
C ALA A 239 -14.26 -15.81 -11.01
N GLN A 240 -15.43 -16.46 -11.02
CA GLN A 240 -16.35 -16.45 -12.14
C GLN A 240 -17.78 -16.07 -11.72
N SER A 241 -18.38 -15.09 -12.38
CA SER A 241 -19.79 -14.73 -12.25
C SER A 241 -20.69 -15.79 -12.88
N LYS A 242 -21.65 -16.32 -12.11
CA LYS A 242 -22.67 -17.26 -12.55
C LYS A 242 -23.56 -16.62 -13.61
N GLN A 243 -23.96 -15.37 -13.41
CA GLN A 243 -24.80 -14.61 -14.36
C GLN A 243 -24.09 -14.41 -15.71
N MET A 244 -22.82 -14.01 -15.71
CA MET A 244 -22.08 -13.81 -16.96
C MET A 244 -21.86 -15.12 -17.73
N VAL A 245 -21.64 -16.23 -17.04
CA VAL A 245 -21.59 -17.57 -17.66
C VAL A 245 -22.95 -17.93 -18.27
N ALA A 246 -24.05 -17.70 -17.56
CA ALA A 246 -25.40 -17.97 -18.06
C ALA A 246 -25.73 -17.18 -19.34
N ASN A 247 -25.16 -15.99 -19.49
CA ASN A 247 -25.28 -15.14 -20.68
C ASN A 247 -24.30 -15.48 -21.81
N GLY A 248 -23.57 -16.61 -21.71
CA GLY A 248 -22.66 -17.11 -22.75
C GLY A 248 -21.24 -16.50 -22.73
N GLY A 249 -20.89 -15.71 -21.71
CA GLY A 249 -19.54 -15.19 -21.51
C GLY A 249 -18.60 -16.17 -20.80
N THR A 250 -17.31 -15.83 -20.72
CA THR A 250 -16.33 -16.61 -19.91
C THR A 250 -16.59 -16.51 -18.41
N GLY A 251 -17.35 -15.49 -18.02
CA GLY A 251 -17.70 -15.14 -16.64
C GLY A 251 -16.55 -14.73 -15.75
N THR A 252 -15.33 -14.54 -16.26
CA THR A 252 -14.19 -14.23 -15.38
C THR A 252 -14.32 -12.82 -14.82
N VAL A 253 -14.41 -12.72 -13.50
CA VAL A 253 -14.54 -11.43 -12.79
C VAL A 253 -13.28 -11.05 -12.02
N GLY A 254 -12.33 -11.98 -11.80
CA GLY A 254 -11.05 -11.66 -11.21
C GLY A 254 -10.16 -12.87 -10.96
N PHE A 255 -8.93 -12.60 -10.55
CA PHE A 255 -8.01 -13.59 -9.97
C PHE A 255 -7.57 -13.08 -8.61
N TYR A 256 -7.52 -13.98 -7.63
CA TYR A 256 -7.19 -13.69 -6.25
C TYR A 256 -5.97 -14.50 -5.84
N ARG A 257 -5.10 -13.88 -5.07
CA ARG A 257 -3.98 -14.48 -4.36
C ARG A 257 -4.24 -14.34 -2.86
N VAL A 258 -4.05 -15.40 -2.09
CA VAL A 258 -4.22 -15.39 -0.64
C VAL A 258 -2.92 -15.79 0.02
N SER A 259 -2.36 -14.91 0.86
CA SER A 259 -1.13 -15.21 1.61
C SER A 259 -1.40 -16.18 2.77
N PRO A 260 -0.36 -16.82 3.34
CA PRO A 260 -0.51 -17.62 4.56
C PRO A 260 -1.06 -16.82 5.74
N GLN A 261 -0.95 -15.50 5.73
CA GLN A 261 -1.47 -14.64 6.78
C GLN A 261 -2.93 -14.23 6.53
N GLY A 262 -3.57 -14.75 5.48
CA GLY A 262 -4.97 -14.47 5.13
C GLY A 262 -5.19 -13.20 4.32
N ALA A 263 -4.12 -12.52 3.87
CA ALA A 263 -4.26 -11.33 3.03
C ALA A 263 -4.71 -11.71 1.62
N VAL A 264 -5.81 -11.13 1.16
CA VAL A 264 -6.41 -11.40 -0.16
C VAL A 264 -6.04 -10.30 -1.14
N ARG A 265 -5.44 -10.63 -2.28
CA ARG A 265 -5.02 -9.67 -3.30
C ARG A 265 -5.63 -9.99 -4.65
N ILE A 266 -6.12 -8.99 -5.38
CA ILE A 266 -6.49 -9.15 -6.78
C ILE A 266 -5.21 -9.19 -7.62
N THR A 267 -5.12 -10.14 -8.55
CA THR A 267 -3.96 -10.39 -9.41
C THR A 267 -4.37 -10.56 -10.87
N ASP A 268 -3.40 -10.64 -11.77
CA ASP A 268 -3.64 -11.14 -13.13
C ASP A 268 -3.78 -12.69 -13.17
N ALA A 269 -4.05 -13.25 -14.36
CA ALA A 269 -4.17 -14.70 -14.55
C ALA A 269 -2.89 -15.50 -14.24
N ARG A 270 -1.75 -14.82 -14.04
CA ARG A 270 -0.45 -15.39 -13.71
C ARG A 270 -0.10 -15.20 -12.23
N GLY A 271 -0.95 -14.51 -11.47
CA GLY A 271 -0.74 -14.28 -10.05
C GLY A 271 0.16 -13.09 -9.71
N ASN A 272 0.38 -12.16 -10.65
CA ASN A 272 1.13 -10.92 -10.43
C ASN A 272 0.24 -9.77 -9.98
#